data_AF-A0A1Q7N5W8-F1
#
_entry.id   AF-A0A1Q7N5W8-F1
#
_cell.length_a   1.000
_cell.length_b   1.000
_cell.length_c   1.000
_cell.angle_alpha   90.00
_cell.angle_beta   90.00
_cell.angle_gamma   90.00
#
_symmetry.space_group_name_H-M   'P 1'
#
loop_
_entity.id
_entity.type
_entity.pdbx_description
1 polymer ?
#
loop_
_entity_poly.entity_id
_entity_poly.type
_entity_poly.pdbx_seq_one_letter_code
_entity_poly.pdbx_strand_id
1 'polypeptide(L)'
;MSSVHDRNWDGGNSFHLDQLTKAQCKDDPAIPSPAPPAANFDTFIGTGNGRLNGVSGATATWTFTDAGEPGVNDTVLLTIKDKNNKVVLAILVPTKLTKGNHQAHK
;
A
#
# COMPACT_ATOMS: atom_id res chain seq x y z
N MET A 1 -9.55 -7.19 6.03
CA MET A 1 -8.77 -5.93 6.13
C MET A 1 -7.39 -6.25 6.67
N SER A 2 -6.40 -6.55 5.81
CA SER A 2 -5.03 -6.79 6.29
C SER A 2 -4.40 -5.47 6.73
N SER A 3 -4.21 -5.36 8.03
CA SER A 3 -3.54 -4.26 8.71
C SER A 3 -2.06 -4.27 8.35
N VAL A 4 -1.53 -3.16 7.83
CA VAL A 4 -0.09 -2.97 7.66
C VAL A 4 0.48 -2.61 9.04
N HIS A 5 0.78 -3.62 9.85
CA HIS A 5 1.64 -3.46 11.02
C HIS A 5 3.09 -3.70 10.58
N ASP A 6 3.90 -2.65 10.74
CA ASP A 6 5.38 -2.63 10.78
C ASP A 6 6.12 -3.40 9.68
N ARG A 7 6.46 -2.71 8.58
CA ARG A 7 7.42 -3.19 7.57
C ARG A 7 8.72 -2.40 7.66
N ASN A 8 9.77 -3.04 8.19
CA ASN A 8 11.13 -2.50 8.17
C ASN A 8 11.67 -2.49 6.72
N TRP A 9 12.14 -1.35 6.21
CA TRP A 9 12.91 -1.23 4.96
C TRP A 9 14.27 -0.56 5.22
N ASP A 10 15.20 -0.61 4.25
CA ASP A 10 16.52 0.06 4.29
C ASP A 10 17.26 -0.04 5.64
N GLY A 11 17.41 -1.26 6.18
CA GLY A 11 18.23 -1.48 7.38
C GLY A 11 17.59 -1.05 8.70
N GLY A 12 16.27 -0.80 8.75
CA GLY A 12 15.54 -0.59 10.01
C GLY A 12 14.51 0.53 10.00
N ASN A 13 14.26 1.18 8.85
CA ASN A 13 13.23 2.20 8.76
C ASN A 13 11.84 1.57 8.84
N SER A 14 10.95 2.10 9.68
CA SER A 14 9.57 1.65 9.81
C SER A 14 8.60 2.82 9.71
N PHE A 15 7.45 2.57 9.09
CA PHE A 15 6.36 3.53 9.04
C PHE A 15 5.13 2.91 9.69
N HIS A 16 4.59 3.60 10.67
CA HIS A 16 3.36 3.23 11.35
C HIS A 16 2.27 4.25 10.99
N LEU A 17 1.16 3.77 10.42
CA LEU A 17 0.03 4.63 10.07
C LEU A 17 -0.80 4.93 11.32
N ASP A 18 -0.96 6.22 11.65
CA ASP A 18 -1.80 6.67 12.75
C ASP A 18 -3.21 7.03 12.28
N GLN A 19 -3.30 7.69 11.13
CA GLN A 19 -4.56 8.19 10.59
C GLN A 19 -4.63 7.99 9.08
N LEU A 20 -5.67 7.29 8.65
CA LEU A 20 -6.07 7.24 7.24
C LEU A 20 -6.86 8.51 6.90
N THR A 21 -6.36 9.32 5.98
CA THR A 21 -7.00 10.58 5.57
C THR A 21 -7.71 10.47 4.22
N LYS A 22 -7.33 9.49 3.40
CA LYS A 22 -8.05 9.12 2.17
C LYS A 22 -8.06 7.61 2.02
N ALA A 23 -9.22 7.08 1.63
CA ALA A 23 -9.43 5.70 1.25
C ALA A 23 -10.33 5.67 0.02
N GLN A 24 -9.87 5.07 -1.07
CA GLN A 24 -10.65 4.94 -2.29
C GLN A 24 -10.42 3.55 -2.90
N CYS A 25 -11.51 2.80 -3.08
CA CYS A 25 -11.52 1.57 -3.84
C CYS A 25 -11.96 1.86 -5.29
N LYS A 26 -11.31 1.23 -6.25
CA LYS A 26 -11.64 1.31 -7.68
C LYS A 26 -11.52 -0.06 -8.32
N ASP A 27 -12.40 -0.32 -9.27
CA ASP A 27 -12.28 -1.40 -10.23
C ASP A 27 -11.64 -0.82 -11.49
N ASP A 28 -10.43 -1.29 -11.82
CA ASP A 28 -9.71 -0.90 -13.03
C ASP A 28 -9.85 -2.02 -14.07
N PRO A 29 -10.57 -1.79 -15.18
CA PRO A 29 -10.81 -2.84 -16.18
C PRO A 29 -9.54 -3.34 -16.88
N ALA A 30 -8.39 -2.66 -16.71
CA ALA A 30 -7.10 -3.13 -17.20
C ALA A 30 -6.45 -4.18 -16.28
N ILE A 31 -6.96 -4.37 -15.07
CA ILE A 31 -6.48 -5.33 -14.08
C ILE A 31 -7.45 -6.52 -14.06
N PRO A 32 -6.96 -7.78 -14.12
CA PRO A 32 -7.84 -8.93 -13.95
C PRO A 32 -8.59 -8.87 -12.63
N SER A 33 -9.91 -9.07 -12.66
CA SER A 33 -10.72 -9.05 -11.44
C SER A 33 -10.19 -10.06 -10.42
N PRO A 34 -10.02 -9.66 -9.15
CA PRO A 34 -9.47 -10.54 -8.13
C PRO A 34 -10.30 -11.81 -7.98
N ALA A 35 -9.65 -12.97 -8.03
CA ALA A 35 -10.26 -14.26 -7.69
C ALA A 35 -9.18 -15.34 -7.47
N PRO A 36 -9.42 -16.34 -6.59
CA PRO A 36 -10.35 -16.34 -5.46
C PRO A 36 -9.75 -15.70 -4.17
N PRO A 37 -10.56 -15.01 -3.33
CA PRO A 37 -11.98 -14.77 -3.48
C PRO A 37 -12.28 -13.58 -4.40
N ALA A 38 -13.50 -13.57 -4.95
CA ALA A 38 -13.95 -12.48 -5.79
C ALA A 38 -14.13 -11.17 -5.01
N ALA A 39 -13.57 -10.08 -5.53
CA ALA A 39 -13.76 -8.72 -5.03
C ALA A 39 -14.40 -7.82 -6.10
N ASN A 40 -15.04 -6.73 -5.67
CA ASN A 40 -15.66 -5.74 -6.56
C ASN A 40 -14.71 -4.57 -6.90
N PHE A 41 -13.44 -4.67 -6.49
CA PHE A 41 -12.40 -3.69 -6.76
C PHE A 41 -11.05 -4.41 -6.76
N ASP A 42 -10.16 -3.99 -7.64
CA ASP A 42 -8.76 -4.44 -7.69
C ASP A 42 -7.80 -3.39 -7.12
N THR A 43 -8.21 -2.13 -7.02
CA THR A 43 -7.31 -1.02 -6.73
C THR A 43 -7.72 -0.30 -5.44
N PHE A 44 -6.78 -0.19 -4.50
CA PHE A 44 -6.92 0.60 -3.28
C PHE A 44 -5.92 1.77 -3.25
N ILE A 45 -6.46 2.99 -3.25
CA ILE A 45 -5.68 4.22 -3.19
C ILE A 45 -5.87 4.85 -1.82
N GLY A 46 -4.77 5.15 -1.14
CA GLY A 46 -4.83 5.74 0.18
C GLY A 46 -3.81 6.84 0.43
N THR A 47 -4.12 7.63 1.44
CA THR A 47 -3.24 8.65 2.00
C THR A 47 -3.42 8.65 3.50
N GLY A 48 -2.34 8.90 4.24
CA GLY A 48 -2.42 9.01 5.68
C GLY A 48 -1.21 9.63 6.34
N ASN A 49 -1.38 9.86 7.64
CA ASN A 49 -0.39 10.44 8.53
C ASN A 49 0.08 9.37 9.51
N GLY A 50 1.33 9.45 9.95
CA GLY A 50 1.89 8.44 10.82
C GLY A 50 3.23 8.82 11.44
N ARG A 51 3.89 7.79 11.96
CA ARG A 51 5.23 7.85 12.53
C ARG A 51 6.25 7.19 11.60
N LEU A 52 7.37 7.86 11.36
CA LEU A 52 8.55 7.28 10.73
C LEU A 52 9.59 7.02 11.83
N ASN A 53 9.98 5.76 12.04
CA ASN A 53 10.92 5.35 13.09
C ASN A 53 10.50 5.85 14.49
N GLY A 54 9.20 5.80 14.78
CA GLY A 54 8.62 6.32 16.02
C GLY A 54 8.45 7.84 16.09
N VAL A 55 8.89 8.60 15.06
CA VAL A 55 8.75 10.06 15.01
C VAL A 55 7.50 10.47 14.25
N SER A 56 6.56 11.13 14.94
CA SER A 56 5.30 11.61 14.36
C SER A 56 5.48 12.72 13.32
N GLY A 57 4.48 12.85 12.45
CA GLY A 57 4.39 13.90 11.43
C GLY A 57 4.75 13.42 10.02
N ALA A 58 5.06 12.13 9.85
CA ALA A 58 5.29 11.55 8.54
C ALA A 58 3.98 11.40 7.76
N THR A 59 4.08 11.38 6.43
CA THR A 59 2.93 11.14 5.53
C THR A 59 3.24 10.01 4.57
N ALA A 60 2.22 9.25 4.21
CA ALA A 60 2.31 8.19 3.22
C ALA A 60 1.17 8.29 2.20
N THR A 61 1.49 8.01 0.94
CA THR A 61 0.54 7.83 -0.15
C THR A 61 0.81 6.52 -0.84
N TRP A 62 -0.23 5.76 -1.15
CA TRP A 62 -0.08 4.46 -1.79
C TRP A 62 -1.19 4.17 -2.80
N THR A 63 -0.85 3.29 -3.74
CA THR A 63 -1.78 2.56 -4.59
C THR A 63 -1.40 1.09 -4.51
N PHE A 64 -2.34 0.25 -4.08
CA PHE A 64 -2.19 -1.19 -4.10
C PHE A 64 -3.12 -1.76 -5.16
N THR A 65 -2.63 -2.72 -5.94
CA THR A 65 -3.45 -3.48 -6.87
C THR A 65 -3.46 -4.96 -6.49
N ASP A 66 -4.61 -5.60 -6.68
CA ASP A 66 -4.87 -7.03 -6.54
C ASP A 66 -5.25 -7.57 -7.92
N ALA A 67 -4.48 -8.52 -8.43
CA ALA A 67 -4.74 -9.14 -9.74
C ALA A 67 -5.20 -10.60 -9.60
N GLY A 68 -5.70 -10.98 -8.42
CA GLY A 68 -6.14 -12.33 -8.10
C GLY A 68 -5.01 -13.31 -7.78
N GLU A 69 -5.39 -14.53 -7.41
CA GLU A 69 -4.43 -15.60 -7.11
C GLU A 69 -3.68 -16.04 -8.38
N PRO A 70 -2.38 -16.35 -8.30
CA PRO A 70 -1.58 -16.60 -7.09
C PRO A 70 -0.91 -15.36 -6.46
N GLY A 71 -1.45 -14.15 -6.65
CA GLY A 71 -0.93 -12.90 -6.05
C GLY A 71 0.38 -12.39 -6.66
N VAL A 72 0.84 -13.00 -7.75
CA VAL A 72 2.13 -12.70 -8.41
C VAL A 72 2.11 -11.43 -9.27
N ASN A 73 0.91 -10.88 -9.49
CA ASN A 73 0.69 -9.68 -10.28
C ASN A 73 0.18 -8.51 -9.42
N ASP A 74 0.07 -8.69 -8.12
CA ASP A 74 -0.22 -7.62 -7.18
C ASP A 74 0.93 -6.60 -7.21
N THR A 75 0.58 -5.32 -7.24
CA THR A 75 1.58 -4.25 -7.28
C THR A 75 1.40 -3.25 -6.16
N VAL A 76 2.49 -2.54 -5.87
CA VAL A 76 2.50 -1.40 -4.97
C VAL A 76 3.17 -0.19 -5.64
N LEU A 77 2.52 0.96 -5.48
CA LEU A 77 3.14 2.27 -5.49
C LEU A 77 3.09 2.84 -4.08
N LEU A 78 4.19 3.39 -3.60
CA LEU A 78 4.30 3.90 -2.23
C LEU A 78 5.25 5.07 -2.20
N THR A 79 4.82 6.17 -1.57
CA THR A 79 5.70 7.28 -1.21
C THR A 79 5.52 7.58 0.25
N ILE A 80 6.64 7.69 0.98
CA ILE A 80 6.68 8.09 2.39
C ILE A 80 7.54 9.34 2.49
N LYS A 81 7.01 10.36 3.16
CA LYS A 81 7.73 11.59 3.50
C LYS A 81 7.87 11.71 5.02
N ASP A 82 9.01 12.21 5.47
CA ASP A 82 9.21 12.57 6.87
C ASP A 82 8.42 13.83 7.26
N LYS A 83 8.52 14.23 8.53
CA LYS A 83 7.86 15.43 9.07
C LYS A 83 8.27 16.75 8.40
N ASN A 84 9.40 16.77 7.69
CA ASN A 84 9.91 17.93 6.97
C ASN A 84 9.56 17.87 5.47
N ASN A 85 8.66 16.96 5.07
CA ASN A 85 8.26 16.69 3.69
C ASN A 85 9.38 16.13 2.79
N LYS A 86 10.48 15.65 3.37
CA LYS A 86 11.54 14.97 2.60
C LYS A 86 11.07 13.55 2.27
N VAL A 87 11.20 13.14 1.01
CA VAL A 87 10.92 11.77 0.59
C VAL A 87 11.97 10.82 1.17
N VAL A 88 11.51 9.80 1.90
CA VAL A 88 12.36 8.78 2.54
C VAL A 88 12.21 7.42 1.85
N LEU A 89 11.05 7.16 1.24
CA LEU A 89 10.82 6.00 0.38
C LEU A 89 9.96 6.40 -0.81
N ALA A 90 10.32 5.93 -2.00
CA ALA A 90 9.53 6.12 -3.21
C ALA A 90 9.62 4.88 -4.12
N ILE A 91 8.51 4.17 -4.24
CA ILE A 91 8.27 3.13 -5.24
C ILE A 91 7.36 3.76 -6.28
N LEU A 92 7.97 4.29 -7.35
CA LEU A 92 7.29 5.07 -8.39
C LEU A 92 6.88 4.25 -9.61
N VAL A 93 7.37 3.01 -9.69
CA VAL A 93 7.00 2.05 -10.74
C VAL A 93 6.24 0.91 -10.05
N PRO A 94 5.09 0.46 -10.59
CA PRO A 94 4.35 -0.66 -10.03
C PRO A 94 5.28 -1.85 -9.84
N THR A 95 5.57 -2.17 -8.58
CA THR A 95 6.55 -3.20 -8.25
C THR A 95 5.80 -4.40 -7.69
N LYS A 96 6.08 -5.58 -8.25
CA LYS A 96 5.51 -6.83 -7.78
C LYS A 96 5.98 -7.14 -6.38
N LEU A 97 5.09 -7.61 -5.53
CA LEU A 97 5.44 -8.06 -4.19
C LEU A 97 6.11 -9.44 -4.25
N THR A 98 7.24 -9.59 -3.58
CA THR A 98 7.97 -10.88 -3.48
C THR A 98 7.20 -11.96 -2.71
N LYS A 99 6.19 -11.55 -1.92
CA LYS A 99 5.18 -12.40 -1.27
C LYS A 99 3.83 -11.67 -1.30
N GLY A 100 3.33 -11.39 -2.50
CA GLY A 100 2.01 -10.79 -2.71
C GLY A 100 0.89 -11.68 -2.19
N ASN A 101 -0.12 -11.06 -1.57
CA ASN A 101 -1.40 -11.64 -1.18
C ASN A 101 -2.35 -10.50 -0.79
N HIS A 102 -2.46 -9.48 -1.65
CA HIS A 102 -3.33 -8.33 -1.38
C HIS A 102 -4.78 -8.73 -1.63
N GLN A 103 -5.35 -9.59 -0.79
CA GLN A 103 -6.75 -10.00 -0.97
C GLN A 103 -7.69 -8.83 -0.66
N ALA A 104 -8.31 -8.29 -1.71
CA ALA A 104 -9.50 -7.49 -1.55
C ALA A 104 -10.65 -8.40 -1.07
N HIS A 105 -11.33 -8.00 0.00
CA HIS A 105 -12.47 -8.74 0.55
C HIS A 105 -13.70 -7.83 0.63
N LYS A 106 -14.87 -8.46 0.57
CA LYS A 106 -16.17 -7.83 0.86
C LYS A 106 -16.30 -7.46 2.32
#